data_AF-A0A7C3Y1T1-F1
#
_entry.id   AF-A0A7C3Y1T1-F1
#
_cell.length_a   1.000
_cell.length_b   1.000
_cell.length_c   1.000
_cell.angle_alpha   90.00
_cell.angle_beta   90.00
_cell.angle_gamma   90.00
#
_symmetry.space_group_name_H-M   'P 1'
#
loop_
_entity.id
_entity.type
_entity.pdbx_description
1 polymer ?
#
loop_
_entity_poly.entity_id
_entity_poly.type
_entity_poly.pdbx_seq_one_letter_code
_entity_poly.pdbx_strand_id
1 'polypeptide(L)'
;MKARCGLIEKPAQSLPHLGVPIIASRALHCQSEGARCKARRGCLSCVGQAQLKPPLRRREAALRWLDIEPAGPAGGSQTLPQVTVAGRRRGALAFAKQFGYNHGAKKKPQGGMKLDIRKIVLIHPGREKKVLGRAAGAPYTLMRLASLVPPDIPVEIWDENLGPLEEKLSRLSPHDLVGITAKTLAVESAERFAALAHRAGVKVVVSGGTHATLMPDDVARWADVVVTGEAYFTWPQLIGDALDDHLQSRYDDTRWADLAGVATITDRVIRMVNENSNYWTPMLEITRGCPRNCSFCTAVRVSGQRLRLRPIDDVVDEIRRRRLKRFFLTDDNFGLVFRTNPDYVEALFKALAPLPLHGWTAQAEMMVSHYPDLLDLAHRAHLDKLFIGFESVNPDNRKELGGKSKGLISQYRQTIRDIQAHGIGVVGLFVFGFDHDTPQTLADTWDFVRSSRLDSVSMTVLTPYPGTPFREQLIAEGRLLDRPWRYYDTAHVTYVPMRMTVQEMERAYDRFCRQAYHPLNMARRSLYTVGRYSLRRTPVKLWGSVRTDYGYRRTYAWRHVEGESLL
;
A
#
# COMPACT_ATOMS: atom_id res chain seq x y z
N MET A 1 42.94 4.16 51.60
CA MET A 1 42.60 5.23 52.57
C MET A 1 41.80 6.30 51.82
N LYS A 2 40.66 6.84 52.32
CA LYS A 2 40.52 8.09 53.12
C LYS A 2 41.41 9.25 52.60
N ALA A 3 41.04 10.54 52.53
CA ALA A 3 39.79 11.37 52.51
C ALA A 3 40.26 12.81 52.12
N ARG A 4 39.50 13.88 51.83
CA ARG A 4 38.07 14.31 51.88
C ARG A 4 37.55 14.62 50.45
N CYS A 5 36.34 15.08 50.09
CA CYS A 5 35.25 15.92 50.66
C CYS A 5 35.40 17.46 50.61
N GLY A 6 34.41 18.12 50.02
CA GLY A 6 34.16 19.57 50.03
C GLY A 6 32.72 19.85 49.54
N LEU A 7 31.91 20.52 50.36
CA LEU A 7 30.48 20.83 50.13
C LEU A 7 30.23 22.32 50.35
N ILE A 8 29.23 22.87 49.64
CA ILE A 8 28.56 24.13 49.99
C ILE A 8 27.04 23.89 49.85
N GLU A 9 26.25 24.42 50.77
CA GLU A 9 24.84 24.07 50.96
C GLU A 9 23.87 25.10 50.34
N LYS A 10 22.56 24.80 50.47
CA LYS A 10 21.43 25.60 49.95
C LYS A 10 21.05 26.75 50.91
N PRO A 11 19.98 27.50 50.58
CA PRO A 11 18.74 27.24 51.32
C PRO A 11 17.52 26.98 50.39
N ALA A 12 16.40 26.55 50.97
CA ALA A 12 15.16 26.28 50.24
C ALA A 12 13.89 26.51 51.10
N GLN A 13 12.86 27.09 50.48
CA GLN A 13 11.47 27.26 50.96
C GLN A 13 10.56 27.36 49.70
N SER A 14 9.30 26.94 49.66
CA SER A 14 8.48 26.05 50.50
C SER A 14 7.25 25.55 49.68
N LEU A 15 6.50 24.54 50.16
CA LEU A 15 5.34 23.92 49.47
C LEU A 15 4.00 24.21 50.19
N PRO A 16 2.86 24.10 49.48
CA PRO A 16 1.87 23.02 49.77
C PRO A 16 1.33 22.34 48.47
N HIS A 17 1.22 21.00 48.37
CA HIS A 17 0.09 20.11 48.78
C HIS A 17 -1.20 20.27 47.93
N LEU A 18 -1.97 19.25 47.47
CA LEU A 18 -2.00 17.76 47.56
C LEU A 18 -2.33 17.17 46.15
N GLY A 19 -2.36 15.86 45.85
CA GLY A 19 -2.18 14.62 46.63
C GLY A 19 -2.21 13.36 45.71
N VAL A 20 -1.96 12.16 46.27
CA VAL A 20 -1.79 10.88 45.52
C VAL A 20 -2.96 9.91 45.81
N PRO A 21 -3.22 8.86 45.00
CA PRO A 21 -2.47 7.60 45.15
C PRO A 21 -2.12 6.86 43.85
N ILE A 22 -0.92 6.26 43.80
CA ILE A 22 -0.56 5.19 42.85
C ILE A 22 -0.38 3.91 43.66
N ILE A 23 -1.12 2.86 43.30
CA ILE A 23 -0.96 1.52 43.88
C ILE A 23 -0.06 0.70 42.95
N ALA A 24 0.93 0.02 43.53
CA ALA A 24 1.91 -0.77 42.78
C ALA A 24 1.68 -2.27 42.95
N SER A 25 1.89 -3.05 41.88
CA SER A 25 2.18 -4.48 42.01
C SER A 25 3.14 -5.02 40.93
N ARG A 26 4.35 -5.37 41.39
CA ARG A 26 5.10 -6.59 41.05
C ARG A 26 5.16 -7.07 39.58
N ALA A 27 6.37 -7.01 39.02
CA ALA A 27 6.93 -8.08 38.19
C ALA A 27 8.18 -8.64 38.90
N LEU A 28 8.40 -9.96 38.88
CA LEU A 28 9.48 -10.58 39.65
C LEU A 28 10.82 -10.58 38.90
N HIS A 29 11.91 -10.42 39.65
CA HIS A 29 13.22 -10.95 39.27
C HIS A 29 13.25 -12.47 39.46
N CYS A 30 13.89 -13.18 38.55
CA CYS A 30 14.43 -14.51 38.83
C CYS A 30 15.75 -14.68 38.07
N GLN A 31 16.83 -14.98 38.80
CA GLN A 31 18.10 -15.44 38.25
C GLN A 31 18.36 -16.85 38.78
N SER A 32 18.58 -17.79 37.88
CA SER A 32 19.36 -19.01 38.08
C SER A 32 19.95 -19.34 36.70
N GLU A 33 21.28 -19.24 36.57
CA GLU A 33 22.25 -20.34 36.70
C GLU A 33 22.17 -21.35 35.55
N GLY A 34 23.34 -21.73 35.03
CA GLY A 34 23.46 -22.43 33.76
C GLY A 34 24.20 -23.75 33.83
N ALA A 35 23.89 -24.65 32.89
CA ALA A 35 24.60 -25.91 32.71
C ALA A 35 25.02 -26.08 31.24
N ARG A 36 26.33 -26.11 30.98
CA ARG A 36 26.91 -26.61 29.72
C ARG A 36 27.31 -28.07 29.90
N CYS A 37 26.81 -29.01 29.08
CA CYS A 37 27.65 -30.14 28.66
C CYS A 37 27.12 -31.00 27.49
N LYS A 38 28.08 -31.48 26.68
CA LYS A 38 28.13 -32.77 25.99
C LYS A 38 27.03 -33.12 24.98
N ALA A 39 27.35 -32.91 23.71
CA ALA A 39 26.89 -33.79 22.63
C ALA A 39 27.54 -35.18 22.72
N ARG A 40 26.83 -36.23 22.25
CA ARG A 40 27.41 -37.51 21.80
C ARG A 40 26.53 -38.14 20.71
N ARG A 41 27.05 -39.17 20.03
CA ARG A 41 26.51 -39.71 18.77
C ARG A 41 25.55 -40.89 18.98
N GLY A 42 24.43 -40.87 18.26
CA GLY A 42 23.90 -41.97 17.43
C GLY A 42 23.41 -43.29 18.05
N CYS A 43 22.28 -43.77 17.55
CA CYS A 43 22.08 -45.20 17.26
C CYS A 43 21.11 -45.36 16.05
N LEU A 44 20.99 -46.59 15.54
CA LEU A 44 20.19 -46.97 14.35
C LEU A 44 19.01 -47.90 14.71
N SER A 45 18.24 -48.30 13.68
CA SER A 45 17.05 -49.16 13.70
C SER A 45 15.76 -48.46 14.18
N CYS A 46 14.55 -48.84 13.74
CA CYS A 46 14.17 -50.02 12.93
C CYS A 46 13.66 -49.69 11.51
N VAL A 47 13.60 -50.72 10.67
CA VAL A 47 13.08 -50.71 9.28
C VAL A 47 11.64 -51.24 9.25
N GLY A 48 10.78 -50.65 8.42
CA GLY A 48 9.42 -51.14 8.13
C GLY A 48 9.04 -50.92 6.67
N GLN A 49 8.51 -51.96 6.02
CA GLN A 49 8.03 -51.96 4.62
C GLN A 49 6.60 -51.35 4.56
N ALA A 50 5.97 -51.00 3.44
CA ALA A 50 6.23 -51.15 1.99
C ALA A 50 5.61 -49.93 1.23
N GLN A 51 5.46 -49.81 -0.11
CA GLN A 51 5.76 -50.63 -1.30
C GLN A 51 5.93 -49.69 -2.53
N LEU A 52 6.08 -50.21 -3.75
CA LEU A 52 6.20 -49.42 -5.01
C LEU A 52 5.59 -50.14 -6.23
N LYS A 53 4.97 -49.35 -7.15
CA LYS A 53 4.57 -49.59 -8.57
C LYS A 53 3.09 -49.18 -8.83
N PRO A 54 2.65 -48.96 -10.10
CA PRO A 54 3.28 -48.25 -11.23
C PRO A 54 2.33 -47.19 -11.86
N PRO A 55 2.71 -46.39 -12.89
CA PRO A 55 1.89 -45.27 -13.39
C PRO A 55 0.80 -45.67 -14.40
N LEU A 56 -0.30 -44.90 -14.45
CA LEU A 56 -1.40 -45.08 -15.41
C LEU A 56 -1.60 -43.88 -16.37
N ARG A 57 -1.32 -44.19 -17.64
CA ARG A 57 -1.66 -43.56 -18.94
C ARG A 57 -2.44 -42.23 -18.97
N ARG A 58 -1.98 -41.35 -19.87
CA ARG A 58 -2.76 -40.24 -20.47
C ARG A 58 -4.12 -40.71 -20.98
N ARG A 59 -5.12 -39.83 -20.92
CA ARG A 59 -6.24 -39.79 -21.88
C ARG A 59 -6.23 -38.45 -22.58
N GLU A 60 -6.19 -38.47 -23.90
CA GLU A 60 -6.43 -37.30 -24.73
C GLU A 60 -7.94 -37.12 -24.89
N ALA A 61 -8.43 -35.89 -24.79
CA ALA A 61 -9.82 -35.54 -25.04
C ALA A 61 -9.82 -34.25 -25.87
N ALA A 62 -10.00 -34.38 -27.18
CA ALA A 62 -10.04 -33.24 -28.09
C ALA A 62 -11.36 -32.47 -27.89
N LEU A 63 -11.29 -31.28 -27.29
CA LEU A 63 -12.41 -30.34 -27.30
C LEU A 63 -12.55 -29.77 -28.71
N ARG A 64 -13.56 -30.27 -29.43
CA ARG A 64 -13.99 -29.69 -30.70
C ARG A 64 -14.54 -28.29 -30.46
N TRP A 65 -14.26 -27.40 -31.40
CA TRP A 65 -14.99 -26.14 -31.51
C TRP A 65 -16.44 -26.45 -31.90
N LEU A 66 -17.37 -25.70 -31.30
CA LEU A 66 -18.76 -25.62 -31.74
C LEU A 66 -19.09 -24.14 -31.83
N ASP A 67 -19.35 -23.68 -33.05
CA ASP A 67 -19.78 -22.32 -33.31
C ASP A 67 -21.18 -22.09 -32.76
N ILE A 68 -21.40 -20.91 -32.16
CA ILE A 68 -22.71 -20.45 -31.72
C ILE A 68 -22.91 -19.07 -32.34
N GLU A 69 -23.72 -19.03 -33.40
CA GLU A 69 -24.15 -17.79 -34.04
C GLU A 69 -25.07 -16.97 -33.11
N PRO A 70 -25.11 -15.63 -33.25
CA PRO A 70 -25.83 -14.76 -32.33
C PRO A 70 -27.35 -14.83 -32.50
N ALA A 71 -28.07 -15.19 -31.44
CA ALA A 71 -29.52 -15.08 -31.40
C ALA A 71 -29.98 -13.61 -31.44
N GLY A 72 -30.99 -13.32 -32.26
CA GLY A 72 -31.59 -11.99 -32.41
C GLY A 72 -32.43 -11.54 -31.20
N PRO A 73 -32.88 -10.27 -31.19
CA PRO A 73 -33.52 -9.66 -30.01
C PRO A 73 -34.97 -10.12 -29.81
N ALA A 74 -35.23 -10.85 -28.73
CA ALA A 74 -36.58 -11.09 -28.22
C ALA A 74 -36.98 -9.97 -27.25
N GLY A 75 -38.03 -9.21 -27.57
CA GLY A 75 -38.58 -8.18 -26.68
C GLY A 75 -39.44 -8.78 -25.58
N GLY A 76 -39.22 -8.37 -24.32
CA GLY A 76 -40.04 -8.78 -23.19
C GLY A 76 -39.64 -8.07 -21.89
N SER A 77 -40.51 -7.19 -21.38
CA SER A 77 -40.27 -6.43 -20.15
C SER A 77 -40.50 -7.29 -18.90
N GLN A 78 -39.51 -8.10 -18.52
CA GLN A 78 -39.55 -8.80 -17.23
C GLN A 78 -39.07 -7.86 -16.11
N THR A 79 -39.99 -7.48 -15.23
CA THR A 79 -39.67 -6.84 -13.96
C THR A 79 -38.95 -7.84 -13.05
N LEU A 80 -37.70 -7.51 -12.67
CA LEU A 80 -36.96 -8.32 -11.70
C LEU A 80 -37.73 -8.37 -10.36
N PRO A 81 -37.87 -9.56 -9.73
CA PRO A 81 -38.56 -9.66 -8.45
C PRO A 81 -37.81 -8.87 -7.36
N GLN A 82 -38.53 -8.03 -6.62
CA GLN A 82 -37.93 -7.25 -5.53
C GLN A 82 -37.47 -8.19 -4.41
N VAL A 83 -36.15 -8.33 -4.22
CA VAL A 83 -35.57 -9.10 -3.13
C VAL A 83 -35.88 -8.41 -1.81
N THR A 84 -36.79 -9.00 -1.03
CA THR A 84 -37.22 -8.49 0.27
C THR A 84 -36.06 -8.42 1.26
N VAL A 85 -36.17 -7.56 2.28
CA VAL A 85 -35.17 -7.41 3.36
C VAL A 85 -34.84 -8.75 4.03
N ALA A 86 -35.82 -9.66 4.15
CA ALA A 86 -35.62 -11.01 4.66
C ALA A 86 -34.82 -11.92 3.70
N GLY A 87 -35.00 -11.75 2.39
CA GLY A 87 -34.18 -12.39 1.35
C GLY A 87 -32.74 -11.89 1.37
N ARG A 88 -32.55 -10.55 1.40
CA ARG A 88 -31.23 -9.91 1.51
C ARG A 88 -30.43 -10.44 2.71
N ARG A 89 -31.06 -10.43 3.89
CA ARG A 89 -30.48 -10.94 5.14
C ARG A 89 -29.99 -12.39 5.03
N ARG A 90 -30.75 -13.28 4.36
CA ARG A 90 -30.32 -14.68 4.14
C ARG A 90 -29.13 -14.77 3.18
N GLY A 91 -29.10 -13.96 2.12
CA GLY A 91 -27.96 -13.84 1.20
C GLY A 91 -26.69 -13.37 1.91
N ALA A 92 -26.78 -12.27 2.65
CA ALA A 92 -25.68 -11.70 3.42
C ALA A 92 -25.09 -12.68 4.46
N LEU A 93 -25.94 -13.36 5.24
CA LEU A 93 -25.49 -14.33 6.25
C LEU A 93 -24.88 -15.61 5.63
N ALA A 94 -25.38 -16.06 4.49
CA ALA A 94 -24.77 -17.17 3.75
C ALA A 94 -23.40 -16.77 3.17
N PHE A 95 -23.29 -15.56 2.62
CA PHE A 95 -22.04 -15.00 2.09
C PHE A 95 -21.00 -14.80 3.20
N ALA A 96 -21.36 -14.20 4.34
CA ALA A 96 -20.45 -14.04 5.48
C ALA A 96 -19.91 -15.39 6.01
N LYS A 97 -20.76 -16.42 6.07
CA LYS A 97 -20.34 -17.79 6.45
C LYS A 97 -19.31 -18.38 5.49
N GLN A 98 -19.34 -18.05 4.20
CA GLN A 98 -18.34 -18.49 3.22
C GLN A 98 -16.92 -17.98 3.55
N PHE A 99 -16.79 -16.87 4.28
CA PHE A 99 -15.51 -16.32 4.75
C PHE A 99 -15.16 -16.73 6.19
N GLY A 100 -15.82 -17.78 6.72
CA GLY A 100 -15.51 -18.38 8.03
C GLY A 100 -16.23 -17.76 9.23
N TYR A 101 -17.23 -16.92 9.02
CA TYR A 101 -17.98 -16.29 10.11
C TYR A 101 -18.93 -17.28 10.81
N ASN A 102 -18.57 -17.69 12.03
CA ASN A 102 -19.46 -18.38 12.96
C ASN A 102 -19.97 -17.39 14.02
N HIS A 103 -21.29 -17.23 14.14
CA HIS A 103 -21.90 -16.53 15.27
C HIS A 103 -21.61 -17.30 16.58
N GLY A 104 -20.63 -16.84 17.35
CA GLY A 104 -20.58 -17.14 18.78
C GLY A 104 -21.76 -16.43 19.46
N ALA A 105 -22.70 -17.20 20.02
CA ALA A 105 -23.96 -16.67 20.57
C ALA A 105 -23.74 -15.82 21.84
N LYS A 106 -23.43 -14.54 21.67
CA LYS A 106 -23.44 -13.54 22.74
C LYS A 106 -24.85 -12.93 22.88
N LYS A 107 -25.20 -12.49 24.09
CA LYS A 107 -26.52 -11.91 24.40
C LYS A 107 -26.80 -10.69 23.52
N LYS A 108 -28.03 -10.57 23.03
CA LYS A 108 -28.55 -9.35 22.40
C LYS A 108 -28.33 -8.14 23.33
N PRO A 109 -27.73 -7.04 22.85
CA PRO A 109 -28.00 -5.72 23.41
C PRO A 109 -29.49 -5.39 23.25
N GLN A 110 -30.07 -4.63 24.18
CA GLN A 110 -31.36 -3.98 23.97
C GLN A 110 -31.08 -2.50 23.64
N GLY A 111 -31.64 -1.99 22.54
CA GLY A 111 -31.51 -0.58 22.13
C GLY A 111 -30.71 -0.31 20.85
N GLY A 112 -30.45 -1.32 20.02
CA GLY A 112 -29.89 -1.11 18.67
C GLY A 112 -30.89 -0.46 17.71
N MET A 113 -30.39 -0.03 16.54
CA MET A 113 -31.19 0.51 15.45
C MET A 113 -30.87 -0.23 14.15
N LYS A 114 -31.47 -1.42 13.98
CA LYS A 114 -31.28 -2.31 12.82
C LYS A 114 -31.28 -1.55 11.49
N LEU A 115 -30.15 -1.57 10.77
CA LEU A 115 -30.05 -0.92 9.47
C LEU A 115 -30.67 -1.78 8.37
N ASP A 116 -31.75 -1.30 7.76
CA ASP A 116 -32.16 -1.74 6.44
C ASP A 116 -31.30 -1.02 5.39
N ILE A 117 -30.25 -1.69 4.92
CA ILE A 117 -29.24 -1.12 4.03
C ILE A 117 -29.81 -1.01 2.61
N ARG A 118 -30.13 0.22 2.20
CA ARG A 118 -30.57 0.57 0.84
C ARG A 118 -29.45 0.29 -0.17
N LYS A 119 -28.26 0.82 0.11
CA LYS A 119 -27.01 0.62 -0.64
C LYS A 119 -25.78 0.88 0.24
N ILE A 120 -24.62 0.46 -0.25
CA ILE A 120 -23.31 0.75 0.32
C ILE A 120 -22.54 1.69 -0.62
N VAL A 121 -21.88 2.71 -0.09
CA VAL A 121 -21.05 3.66 -0.86
C VAL A 121 -19.64 3.66 -0.32
N LEU A 122 -18.66 3.31 -1.15
CA LEU A 122 -17.25 3.32 -0.80
C LEU A 122 -16.54 4.54 -1.41
N ILE A 123 -16.05 5.43 -0.56
CA ILE A 123 -15.44 6.70 -0.94
C ILE A 123 -13.91 6.60 -0.91
N HIS A 124 -13.28 7.00 -2.01
CA HIS A 124 -11.85 7.27 -2.13
C HIS A 124 -11.65 8.79 -2.20
N PRO A 125 -11.23 9.44 -1.09
CA PRO A 125 -10.80 10.83 -1.10
C PRO A 125 -9.57 11.00 -1.99
N GLY A 126 -9.49 12.14 -2.66
CA GLY A 126 -8.61 12.36 -3.80
C GLY A 126 -7.99 13.75 -3.79
N ARG A 127 -6.80 13.84 -4.37
CA ARG A 127 -6.07 15.12 -4.55
C ARG A 127 -5.54 15.29 -5.97
N GLU A 128 -5.64 14.25 -6.81
CA GLU A 128 -5.16 14.29 -8.19
C GLU A 128 -6.28 14.64 -9.16
N LYS A 129 -6.25 15.86 -9.70
CA LYS A 129 -7.10 16.22 -10.85
C LYS A 129 -6.75 15.35 -12.06
N LYS A 130 -7.76 14.93 -12.82
CA LYS A 130 -7.63 14.16 -14.09
C LYS A 130 -6.47 14.65 -15.00
N VAL A 131 -5.86 13.70 -15.68
CA VAL A 131 -4.91 13.92 -16.80
C VAL A 131 -5.59 13.41 -18.06
N LEU A 132 -5.89 14.28 -19.03
CA LEU A 132 -6.61 13.92 -20.28
C LEU A 132 -7.86 13.04 -20.01
N GLY A 133 -8.71 13.48 -19.08
CA GLY A 133 -9.96 12.79 -18.70
C GLY A 133 -9.84 11.64 -17.69
N ARG A 134 -8.63 11.16 -17.37
CA ARG A 134 -8.40 9.94 -16.55
C ARG A 134 -7.66 10.24 -15.25
N ALA A 135 -7.99 9.54 -14.16
CA ALA A 135 -7.20 9.59 -12.91
C ALA A 135 -5.93 8.70 -13.03
N ALA A 136 -4.96 8.82 -12.11
CA ALA A 136 -3.69 8.08 -12.25
C ALA A 136 -3.82 6.56 -12.08
N GLY A 137 -4.50 6.09 -11.02
CA GLY A 137 -4.70 4.67 -10.75
C GLY A 137 -5.97 4.39 -9.95
N ALA A 138 -6.51 3.18 -10.13
CA ALA A 138 -7.82 2.79 -9.61
C ALA A 138 -7.81 2.53 -8.08
N PRO A 139 -8.95 2.73 -7.38
CA PRO A 139 -9.08 2.53 -5.92
C PRO A 139 -9.12 1.04 -5.56
N TYR A 140 -8.00 0.35 -5.74
CA TYR A 140 -7.88 -1.11 -5.78
C TYR A 140 -8.41 -1.83 -4.53
N THR A 141 -8.11 -1.34 -3.34
CA THR A 141 -8.63 -1.91 -2.08
C THR A 141 -10.16 -1.80 -2.01
N LEU A 142 -10.74 -0.68 -2.43
CA LEU A 142 -12.20 -0.52 -2.50
C LEU A 142 -12.82 -1.44 -3.55
N MET A 143 -12.12 -1.75 -4.64
CA MET A 143 -12.60 -2.73 -5.63
C MET A 143 -12.72 -4.15 -5.05
N ARG A 144 -11.80 -4.52 -4.15
CA ARG A 144 -11.90 -5.78 -3.40
C ARG A 144 -13.00 -5.72 -2.33
N LEU A 145 -13.09 -4.65 -1.52
CA LEU A 145 -14.13 -4.51 -0.49
C LEU A 145 -15.55 -4.41 -1.09
N ALA A 146 -15.74 -3.75 -2.23
CA ALA A 146 -17.01 -3.76 -2.97
C ALA A 146 -17.37 -5.14 -3.53
N SER A 147 -16.38 -6.03 -3.71
CA SER A 147 -16.60 -7.42 -4.11
C SER A 147 -16.93 -8.34 -2.93
N LEU A 148 -16.76 -7.87 -1.69
CA LEU A 148 -17.19 -8.52 -0.45
C LEU A 148 -18.56 -8.03 0.06
N VAL A 149 -19.19 -7.05 -0.59
CA VAL A 149 -20.59 -6.71 -0.32
C VAL A 149 -21.48 -7.83 -0.89
N PRO A 150 -22.56 -8.28 -0.22
CA PRO A 150 -23.48 -9.27 -0.77
C PRO A 150 -24.03 -8.91 -2.17
N PRO A 151 -24.39 -9.89 -3.03
CA PRO A 151 -24.87 -9.63 -4.40
C PRO A 151 -26.15 -8.77 -4.46
N ASP A 152 -27.02 -8.92 -3.47
CA ASP A 152 -28.34 -8.32 -3.31
C ASP A 152 -28.33 -6.90 -2.73
N ILE A 153 -27.20 -6.46 -2.17
CA ILE A 153 -27.00 -5.10 -1.68
C ILE A 153 -26.30 -4.30 -2.78
N PRO A 154 -26.92 -3.22 -3.31
CA PRO A 154 -26.25 -2.34 -4.26
C PRO A 154 -25.00 -1.71 -3.63
N VAL A 155 -23.90 -1.67 -4.39
CA VAL A 155 -22.65 -1.06 -3.97
C VAL A 155 -22.13 -0.10 -5.04
N GLU A 156 -21.65 1.06 -4.61
CA GLU A 156 -21.02 2.07 -5.45
C GLU A 156 -19.60 2.37 -4.96
N ILE A 157 -18.67 2.69 -5.87
CA ILE A 157 -17.37 3.29 -5.53
C ILE A 157 -17.35 4.72 -6.06
N TRP A 158 -17.08 5.69 -5.19
CA TRP A 158 -16.96 7.11 -5.51
C TRP A 158 -15.52 7.56 -5.32
N ASP A 159 -14.85 7.93 -6.42
CA ASP A 159 -13.47 8.39 -6.43
C ASP A 159 -13.41 9.90 -6.72
N GLU A 160 -12.93 10.70 -5.77
CA GLU A 160 -12.81 12.16 -5.89
C GLU A 160 -11.81 12.57 -6.99
N ASN A 161 -10.82 11.72 -7.31
CA ASN A 161 -9.90 11.94 -8.43
C ASN A 161 -10.62 11.83 -9.80
N LEU A 162 -11.84 11.26 -9.83
CA LEU A 162 -12.72 11.28 -11.01
C LEU A 162 -13.69 12.47 -11.05
N GLY A 163 -13.84 13.24 -9.97
CA GLY A 163 -14.68 14.46 -9.92
C GLY A 163 -15.22 14.75 -8.52
N PRO A 164 -15.78 15.96 -8.30
CA PRO A 164 -16.36 16.35 -7.01
C PRO A 164 -17.48 15.38 -6.58
N LEU A 165 -17.62 15.23 -5.26
CA LEU A 165 -18.53 14.25 -4.64
C LEU A 165 -19.68 14.90 -3.85
N GLU A 166 -19.65 16.22 -3.67
CA GLU A 166 -20.58 17.01 -2.86
C GLU A 166 -22.04 16.82 -3.30
N GLU A 167 -22.31 16.84 -4.61
CA GLU A 167 -23.62 16.62 -5.23
C GLU A 167 -24.11 15.15 -5.16
N LYS A 168 -23.19 14.21 -4.85
CA LYS A 168 -23.53 12.80 -4.62
C LYS A 168 -23.80 12.56 -3.13
N LEU A 169 -22.97 13.14 -2.27
CA LEU A 169 -23.11 13.10 -0.81
C LEU A 169 -24.45 13.67 -0.36
N SER A 170 -24.91 14.79 -0.94
CA SER A 170 -26.23 15.37 -0.64
C SER A 170 -27.43 14.53 -1.12
N ARG A 171 -27.21 13.43 -1.85
CA ARG A 171 -28.23 12.46 -2.29
C ARG A 171 -28.15 11.11 -1.57
N LEU A 172 -27.35 11.02 -0.51
CA LEU A 172 -27.37 9.89 0.42
C LEU A 172 -28.66 9.91 1.26
N SER A 173 -28.90 8.84 2.02
CA SER A 173 -30.06 8.75 2.91
C SER A 173 -29.72 8.06 4.24
N PRO A 174 -30.62 8.12 5.26
CA PRO A 174 -30.45 7.41 6.53
C PRO A 174 -30.43 5.87 6.46
N HIS A 175 -30.54 5.31 5.26
CA HIS A 175 -30.48 3.89 4.94
C HIS A 175 -29.26 3.50 4.10
N ASP A 176 -28.38 4.45 3.78
CA ASP A 176 -27.10 4.16 3.13
C ASP A 176 -26.03 3.91 4.21
N LEU A 177 -25.15 2.95 3.95
CA LEU A 177 -23.92 2.75 4.74
C LEU A 177 -22.74 3.29 3.93
N VAL A 178 -22.00 4.23 4.51
CA VAL A 178 -20.85 4.87 3.85
C VAL A 178 -19.56 4.28 4.42
N GLY A 179 -18.65 3.83 3.57
CA GLY A 179 -17.29 3.45 3.94
C GLY A 179 -16.28 4.40 3.31
N ILE A 180 -15.36 4.97 4.08
CA ILE A 180 -14.34 5.92 3.60
C ILE A 180 -12.95 5.35 3.88
N THR A 181 -12.06 5.37 2.88
CA THR A 181 -10.65 4.98 3.08
C THR A 181 -9.75 6.20 3.23
N ALA A 182 -8.86 6.21 4.22
CA ALA A 182 -7.95 7.32 4.49
C ALA A 182 -6.47 6.88 4.49
N LYS A 183 -5.67 7.55 3.66
CA LYS A 183 -4.23 7.75 3.91
C LYS A 183 -4.06 9.03 4.73
N THR A 184 -2.98 9.15 5.50
CA THR A 184 -2.75 10.32 6.39
C THR A 184 -2.94 11.67 5.68
N LEU A 185 -2.35 11.86 4.50
CA LEU A 185 -2.48 13.09 3.70
C LEU A 185 -3.89 13.44 3.18
N ALA A 186 -4.88 12.59 3.48
CA ALA A 186 -6.26 12.69 3.02
C ALA A 186 -7.29 12.48 4.15
N VAL A 187 -6.86 12.38 5.42
CA VAL A 187 -7.78 12.18 6.55
C VAL A 187 -8.72 13.38 6.74
N GLU A 188 -8.22 14.61 6.57
CA GLU A 188 -9.02 15.85 6.57
C GLU A 188 -10.14 15.82 5.51
N SER A 189 -9.89 15.24 4.33
CA SER A 189 -10.92 15.06 3.29
C SER A 189 -11.91 13.95 3.64
N ALA A 190 -11.45 12.89 4.32
CA ALA A 190 -12.32 11.80 4.78
C ALA A 190 -13.30 12.26 5.87
N GLU A 191 -12.80 13.04 6.84
CA GLU A 191 -13.59 13.70 7.89
C GLU A 191 -14.60 14.70 7.29
N ARG A 192 -14.17 15.53 6.33
CA ARG A 192 -15.05 16.43 5.55
C ARG A 192 -16.18 15.67 4.86
N PHE A 193 -15.91 14.48 4.33
CA PHE A 193 -16.92 13.63 3.68
C PHE A 193 -17.82 12.89 4.66
N ALA A 194 -17.33 12.47 5.84
CA ALA A 194 -18.16 11.98 6.93
C ALA A 194 -19.19 13.05 7.35
N ALA A 195 -18.72 14.26 7.64
CA ALA A 195 -19.57 15.39 8.01
C ALA A 195 -20.53 15.84 6.89
N LEU A 196 -20.27 15.50 5.62
CA LEU A 196 -21.23 15.70 4.52
C LEU A 196 -22.26 14.57 4.44
N ALA A 197 -21.86 13.31 4.68
CA ALA A 197 -22.76 12.17 4.74
C ALA A 197 -23.74 12.27 5.95
N HIS A 198 -23.25 12.62 7.14
CA HIS A 198 -24.08 12.88 8.33
C HIS A 198 -25.09 14.01 8.08
N ARG A 199 -24.70 15.08 7.36
CA ARG A 199 -25.62 16.16 6.94
C ARG A 199 -26.68 15.72 5.92
N ALA A 200 -26.44 14.65 5.17
CA ALA A 200 -27.46 13.98 4.35
C ALA A 200 -28.27 12.92 5.13
N GLY A 201 -28.11 12.87 6.46
CA GLY A 201 -28.85 11.99 7.36
C GLY A 201 -28.30 10.56 7.45
N VAL A 202 -27.14 10.25 6.86
CA VAL A 202 -26.49 8.93 7.01
C VAL A 202 -26.25 8.61 8.48
N LYS A 203 -26.64 7.40 8.91
CA LYS A 203 -26.53 6.94 10.30
C LYS A 203 -25.23 6.21 10.64
N VAL A 204 -24.49 5.73 9.62
CA VAL A 204 -23.25 4.97 9.80
C VAL A 204 -22.25 5.36 8.71
N VAL A 205 -21.21 6.08 9.12
CA VAL A 205 -19.97 6.30 8.38
C VAL A 205 -18.89 5.42 9.00
N VAL A 206 -18.45 4.43 8.24
CA VAL A 206 -17.29 3.60 8.53
C VAL A 206 -16.04 4.26 7.96
N SER A 207 -14.94 4.28 8.71
CA SER A 207 -13.64 4.75 8.21
C SER A 207 -12.55 3.71 8.42
N GLY A 208 -11.65 3.58 7.44
CA GLY A 208 -10.62 2.54 7.42
C GLY A 208 -9.39 2.87 6.58
N GLY A 209 -8.51 1.88 6.43
CA GLY A 209 -7.27 1.98 5.66
C GLY A 209 -6.07 2.44 6.49
N THR A 210 -5.06 3.02 5.82
CA THR A 210 -3.74 3.28 6.39
C THR A 210 -3.77 4.20 7.62
N HIS A 211 -4.57 5.28 7.60
CA HIS A 211 -4.60 6.21 8.73
C HIS A 211 -5.38 5.63 9.91
N ALA A 212 -6.57 5.06 9.69
CA ALA A 212 -7.34 4.39 10.73
C ALA A 212 -6.54 3.26 11.41
N THR A 213 -5.72 2.51 10.66
CA THR A 213 -4.86 1.44 11.21
C THR A 213 -3.74 1.96 12.12
N LEU A 214 -3.24 3.17 11.88
CA LEU A 214 -2.11 3.77 12.63
C LEU A 214 -2.56 4.77 13.71
N MET A 215 -3.76 5.34 13.56
CA MET A 215 -4.36 6.37 14.40
C MET A 215 -5.88 6.11 14.54
N PRO A 216 -6.30 4.96 15.10
CA PRO A 216 -7.73 4.61 15.19
C PRO A 216 -8.52 5.64 16.01
N ASP A 217 -7.90 6.20 17.06
CA ASP A 217 -8.54 7.12 17.99
C ASP A 217 -8.67 8.54 17.43
N ASP A 218 -7.87 8.92 16.43
CA ASP A 218 -8.04 10.17 15.66
C ASP A 218 -9.30 10.10 14.78
N VAL A 219 -9.53 8.92 14.19
CA VAL A 219 -10.66 8.60 13.31
C VAL A 219 -11.96 8.40 14.10
N ALA A 220 -11.88 7.81 15.30
CA ALA A 220 -13.02 7.60 16.20
C ALA A 220 -13.73 8.88 16.68
N ARG A 221 -13.14 10.07 16.41
CA ARG A 221 -13.75 11.38 16.72
C ARG A 221 -14.84 11.79 15.71
N TRP A 222 -14.81 11.24 14.50
CA TRP A 222 -15.66 11.69 13.38
C TRP A 222 -16.29 10.56 12.55
N ALA A 223 -15.85 9.31 12.73
CA ALA A 223 -16.49 8.13 12.13
C ALA A 223 -17.24 7.32 13.19
N ASP A 224 -18.44 6.83 12.85
CA ASP A 224 -19.27 6.01 13.74
C ASP A 224 -18.66 4.62 13.97
N VAL A 225 -17.85 4.13 13.01
CA VAL A 225 -17.15 2.85 13.07
C VAL A 225 -15.73 2.96 12.51
N VAL A 226 -14.74 2.45 13.25
CA VAL A 226 -13.33 2.39 12.81
C VAL A 226 -12.94 0.97 12.40
N VAL A 227 -12.33 0.80 11.24
CA VAL A 227 -11.81 -0.49 10.76
C VAL A 227 -10.29 -0.43 10.58
N THR A 228 -9.57 -1.24 11.37
CA THR A 228 -8.10 -1.34 11.32
C THR A 228 -7.64 -2.60 10.58
N GLY A 229 -6.47 -2.53 9.95
CA GLY A 229 -5.90 -3.63 9.19
C GLY A 229 -6.51 -3.79 7.78
N GLU A 230 -6.64 -5.03 7.33
CA GLU A 230 -6.87 -5.34 5.91
C GLU A 230 -8.33 -5.33 5.47
N ALA A 231 -9.25 -5.37 6.44
CA ALA A 231 -10.71 -5.39 6.29
C ALA A 231 -11.32 -6.56 5.49
N TYR A 232 -10.55 -7.53 4.99
CA TYR A 232 -11.11 -8.64 4.19
C TYR A 232 -12.03 -9.58 4.97
N PHE A 233 -11.85 -9.69 6.28
CA PHE A 233 -12.67 -10.54 7.15
C PHE A 233 -13.63 -9.73 8.02
N THR A 234 -13.22 -8.53 8.43
CA THR A 234 -14.07 -7.64 9.22
C THR A 234 -15.10 -6.87 8.40
N TRP A 235 -14.89 -6.62 7.11
CA TRP A 235 -15.89 -5.94 6.26
C TRP A 235 -17.15 -6.79 5.99
N PRO A 236 -17.06 -8.10 5.64
CA PRO A 236 -18.24 -8.98 5.60
C PRO A 236 -18.94 -9.08 6.95
N GLN A 237 -18.17 -9.15 8.04
CA GLN A 237 -18.72 -9.16 9.40
C GLN A 237 -19.49 -7.87 9.71
N LEU A 238 -18.90 -6.69 9.46
CA LEU A 238 -19.50 -5.39 9.74
C LEU A 238 -20.86 -5.25 9.02
N ILE A 239 -20.94 -5.68 7.76
CA ILE A 239 -22.20 -5.67 7.00
C ILE A 239 -23.23 -6.61 7.64
N GLY A 240 -22.83 -7.80 8.10
CA GLY A 240 -23.71 -8.72 8.83
C GLY A 240 -24.19 -8.14 10.16
N ASP A 241 -23.26 -7.70 11.00
CA ASP A 241 -23.50 -7.09 12.30
C ASP A 241 -24.40 -5.82 12.17
N ALA A 242 -24.30 -5.04 11.09
CA ALA A 242 -25.19 -3.91 10.78
C ALA A 242 -26.64 -4.34 10.44
N LEU A 243 -26.80 -5.41 9.65
CA LEU A 243 -28.11 -5.96 9.25
C LEU A 243 -28.82 -6.70 10.39
N ASP A 244 -28.06 -7.22 11.34
CA ASP A 244 -28.53 -7.99 12.50
C ASP A 244 -28.59 -7.21 13.82
N ASP A 245 -28.30 -5.90 13.78
CA ASP A 245 -28.40 -4.96 14.91
C ASP A 245 -27.40 -5.21 16.05
N HIS A 246 -26.18 -5.57 15.68
CA HIS A 246 -25.05 -5.86 16.55
C HIS A 246 -23.77 -5.07 16.16
N LEU A 247 -23.93 -3.94 15.45
CA LEU A 247 -22.82 -3.12 14.93
C LEU A 247 -21.88 -2.67 16.05
N GLN A 248 -20.59 -2.95 15.90
CA GLN A 248 -19.54 -2.56 16.84
C GLN A 248 -18.89 -1.24 16.36
N SER A 249 -18.44 -0.39 17.29
CA SER A 249 -17.75 0.87 16.96
C SER A 249 -16.32 0.67 16.43
N ARG A 250 -15.74 -0.52 16.59
CA ARG A 250 -14.42 -0.87 16.05
C ARG A 250 -14.35 -2.33 15.60
N TYR A 251 -13.68 -2.55 14.47
CA TYR A 251 -13.32 -3.88 13.98
C TYR A 251 -11.83 -3.93 13.63
N ASP A 252 -11.16 -5.05 13.91
CA ASP A 252 -9.70 -5.19 13.76
C ASP A 252 -9.33 -6.42 12.91
N ASP A 253 -8.68 -6.20 11.76
CA ASP A 253 -8.17 -7.22 10.83
C ASP A 253 -6.65 -7.08 10.64
N THR A 254 -5.94 -6.74 11.72
CA THR A 254 -4.46 -6.72 11.79
C THR A 254 -3.85 -8.12 11.97
N ARG A 255 -4.59 -9.18 11.63
CA ARG A 255 -4.14 -10.58 11.74
C ARG A 255 -3.18 -11.03 10.62
N TRP A 256 -3.03 -10.21 9.57
CA TRP A 256 -2.11 -10.42 8.43
C TRP A 256 -2.20 -11.85 7.84
N ALA A 257 -3.42 -12.28 7.54
CA ALA A 257 -3.73 -13.61 6.97
C ALA A 257 -3.11 -13.81 5.58
N ASP A 258 -2.97 -15.06 5.13
CA ASP A 258 -2.44 -15.34 3.79
C ASP A 258 -3.31 -14.79 2.66
N LEU A 259 -2.68 -14.49 1.51
CA LEU A 259 -3.36 -13.91 0.34
C LEU A 259 -4.11 -14.96 -0.50
N ALA A 260 -4.06 -16.24 -0.12
CA ALA A 260 -4.89 -17.27 -0.75
C ALA A 260 -6.36 -17.03 -0.42
N GLY A 261 -7.21 -16.92 -1.45
CA GLY A 261 -8.62 -16.55 -1.27
C GLY A 261 -8.86 -15.08 -0.93
N VAL A 262 -7.87 -14.19 -1.13
CA VAL A 262 -8.06 -12.74 -0.96
C VAL A 262 -9.17 -12.22 -1.90
N ALA A 263 -10.13 -11.51 -1.32
CA ALA A 263 -11.37 -11.02 -1.94
C ALA A 263 -11.29 -10.74 -3.46
N THR A 264 -11.74 -11.72 -4.25
CA THR A 264 -11.69 -11.68 -5.72
C THR A 264 -12.50 -10.51 -6.27
N ILE A 265 -11.88 -9.69 -7.12
CA ILE A 265 -12.60 -8.57 -7.75
C ILE A 265 -13.66 -9.12 -8.71
N THR A 266 -14.92 -8.83 -8.39
CA THR A 266 -16.11 -9.33 -9.09
C THR A 266 -16.43 -8.53 -10.35
N ASP A 267 -17.03 -9.19 -11.35
CA ASP A 267 -17.34 -8.58 -12.64
C ASP A 267 -18.28 -7.37 -12.55
N ARG A 268 -19.14 -7.30 -11.52
CA ARG A 268 -19.96 -6.10 -11.26
C ARG A 268 -19.08 -4.88 -10.94
N VAL A 269 -18.00 -5.08 -10.17
CA VAL A 269 -17.04 -4.02 -9.81
C VAL A 269 -16.13 -3.68 -10.99
N ILE A 270 -15.69 -4.67 -11.77
CA ILE A 270 -14.90 -4.44 -12.99
C ILE A 270 -15.67 -3.53 -13.97
N ARG A 271 -16.98 -3.82 -14.18
CA ARG A 271 -17.86 -2.98 -15.00
C ARG A 271 -18.09 -1.60 -14.39
N MET A 272 -18.41 -1.52 -13.09
CA MET A 272 -18.68 -0.26 -12.38
C MET A 272 -17.51 0.72 -12.41
N VAL A 273 -16.28 0.24 -12.16
CA VAL A 273 -15.09 1.10 -12.11
C VAL A 273 -14.54 1.40 -13.52
N ASN A 274 -14.80 0.51 -14.49
CA ASN A 274 -14.35 0.62 -15.89
C ASN A 274 -12.87 1.07 -15.99
N GLU A 275 -12.00 0.34 -15.29
CA GLU A 275 -10.68 0.86 -14.94
C GLU A 275 -9.78 1.13 -16.16
N ASN A 276 -9.91 0.29 -17.19
CA ASN A 276 -9.20 0.42 -18.46
C ASN A 276 -9.64 1.66 -19.29
N SER A 277 -10.71 2.34 -18.89
CA SER A 277 -11.15 3.62 -19.46
C SER A 277 -10.88 4.79 -18.52
N ASN A 278 -11.24 4.67 -17.24
CA ASN A 278 -11.24 5.78 -16.29
C ASN A 278 -9.86 6.13 -15.68
N TYR A 279 -8.90 5.19 -15.68
CA TYR A 279 -7.62 5.36 -15.00
C TYR A 279 -6.43 5.09 -15.92
N TRP A 280 -5.29 5.74 -15.67
CA TRP A 280 -4.09 5.62 -16.50
C TRP A 280 -3.30 4.33 -16.27
N THR A 281 -3.28 3.85 -15.02
CA THR A 281 -2.55 2.66 -14.59
C THR A 281 -3.44 1.85 -13.63
N PRO A 282 -4.04 0.73 -14.08
CA PRO A 282 -4.61 -0.25 -13.17
C PRO A 282 -3.56 -0.72 -12.13
N MET A 283 -4.00 -1.00 -10.90
CA MET A 283 -3.13 -1.60 -9.88
C MET A 283 -3.36 -3.10 -9.79
N LEU A 284 -2.34 -3.85 -9.38
CA LEU A 284 -2.45 -5.27 -9.08
C LEU A 284 -1.64 -5.56 -7.81
N GLU A 285 -1.98 -6.64 -7.12
CA GLU A 285 -1.23 -7.14 -5.98
C GLU A 285 -0.92 -8.63 -6.17
N ILE A 286 0.34 -8.97 -5.92
CA ILE A 286 0.89 -10.33 -5.97
C ILE A 286 1.44 -10.74 -4.60
N THR A 287 2.05 -9.79 -3.89
CA THR A 287 2.62 -9.96 -2.55
C THR A 287 2.26 -8.78 -1.63
N ARG A 288 2.23 -9.03 -0.32
CA ARG A 288 1.95 -8.01 0.70
C ARG A 288 2.72 -8.27 1.99
N GLY A 289 3.09 -7.22 2.70
CA GLY A 289 3.91 -7.26 3.91
C GLY A 289 5.40 -7.23 3.61
N CYS A 290 6.19 -6.71 4.55
CA CYS A 290 7.62 -6.49 4.33
C CYS A 290 8.42 -6.70 5.62
N PRO A 291 9.41 -7.62 5.65
CA PRO A 291 10.25 -7.86 6.83
C PRO A 291 11.33 -6.78 7.05
N ARG A 292 11.32 -5.69 6.27
CA ARG A 292 12.21 -4.55 6.48
C ARG A 292 11.62 -3.58 7.50
N ASN A 293 12.32 -3.38 8.61
CA ASN A 293 11.97 -2.34 9.58
C ASN A 293 12.78 -1.06 9.35
N CYS A 294 12.56 -0.39 8.20
CA CYS A 294 13.07 0.95 7.98
C CYS A 294 12.37 1.93 8.95
N SER A 295 13.11 2.88 9.55
CA SER A 295 12.64 3.71 10.67
C SER A 295 11.45 4.63 10.33
N PHE A 296 11.26 4.93 9.04
CA PHE A 296 10.30 5.87 8.48
C PHE A 296 9.16 5.23 7.69
N CYS A 297 9.22 3.93 7.41
CA CYS A 297 8.32 3.27 6.47
C CYS A 297 7.06 2.74 7.15
N THR A 298 5.86 3.08 6.62
CA THR A 298 4.58 2.63 7.16
C THR A 298 4.21 1.19 6.78
N ALA A 299 4.73 0.67 5.65
CA ALA A 299 4.37 -0.65 5.09
C ALA A 299 4.34 -1.77 6.13
N VAL A 300 5.44 -1.99 6.86
CA VAL A 300 5.55 -3.04 7.89
C VAL A 300 4.52 -2.90 9.04
N ARG A 301 3.98 -1.70 9.27
CA ARG A 301 2.97 -1.41 10.29
C ARG A 301 1.52 -1.59 9.81
N VAL A 302 1.27 -1.52 8.50
CA VAL A 302 -0.09 -1.62 7.91
C VAL A 302 -0.30 -2.83 6.98
N SER A 303 0.78 -3.58 6.71
CA SER A 303 0.81 -4.80 5.89
C SER A 303 1.51 -5.96 6.61
N GLY A 304 2.04 -5.75 7.81
CA GLY A 304 2.77 -6.74 8.62
C GLY A 304 4.20 -7.04 8.17
N GLN A 305 4.94 -7.75 9.04
CA GLN A 305 6.35 -8.12 8.83
C GLN A 305 6.54 -9.33 7.89
N ARG A 306 5.53 -10.19 7.74
CA ARG A 306 5.61 -11.40 6.92
C ARG A 306 5.31 -11.04 5.46
N LEU A 307 6.25 -11.27 4.56
CA LEU A 307 5.99 -11.26 3.12
C LEU A 307 5.06 -12.42 2.79
N ARG A 308 3.86 -12.09 2.32
CA ARG A 308 2.81 -13.05 1.94
C ARG A 308 2.68 -13.10 0.44
N LEU A 309 2.46 -14.30 -0.09
CA LEU A 309 2.36 -14.56 -1.52
C LEU A 309 0.91 -14.93 -1.87
N ARG A 310 0.44 -14.44 -3.01
CA ARG A 310 -0.85 -14.83 -3.58
C ARG A 310 -0.69 -16.02 -4.54
N PRO A 311 -1.66 -16.95 -4.64
CA PRO A 311 -1.63 -18.01 -5.65
C PRO A 311 -1.45 -17.44 -7.07
N ILE A 312 -0.59 -18.08 -7.87
CA ILE A 312 -0.25 -17.62 -9.22
C ILE A 312 -1.49 -17.65 -10.13
N ASP A 313 -2.34 -18.67 -9.99
CA ASP A 313 -3.58 -18.79 -10.75
C ASP A 313 -4.56 -17.66 -10.46
N ASP A 314 -4.72 -17.24 -9.19
CA ASP A 314 -5.54 -16.08 -8.80
C ASP A 314 -5.04 -14.77 -9.46
N VAL A 315 -3.71 -14.60 -9.56
CA VAL A 315 -3.08 -13.44 -10.21
C VAL A 315 -3.35 -13.45 -11.71
N VAL A 316 -3.19 -14.61 -12.36
CA VAL A 316 -3.37 -14.79 -13.80
C VAL A 316 -4.86 -14.67 -14.20
N ASP A 317 -5.78 -15.23 -13.41
CA ASP A 317 -7.23 -15.05 -13.57
C ASP A 317 -7.63 -13.58 -13.42
N GLU A 318 -7.15 -12.90 -12.38
CA GLU A 318 -7.49 -11.50 -12.16
C GLU A 318 -7.01 -10.60 -13.32
N ILE A 319 -5.80 -10.83 -13.84
CA ILE A 319 -5.30 -10.15 -15.05
C ILE A 319 -6.22 -10.41 -16.26
N ARG A 320 -6.66 -11.66 -16.46
CA ARG A 320 -7.52 -12.07 -17.58
C ARG A 320 -8.92 -11.44 -17.49
N ARG A 321 -9.62 -11.57 -16.36
CA ARG A 321 -10.99 -11.05 -16.19
C ARG A 321 -11.05 -9.53 -16.19
N ARG A 322 -10.07 -8.85 -15.57
CA ARG A 322 -9.91 -7.39 -15.66
C ARG A 322 -9.35 -6.92 -17.01
N ARG A 323 -9.00 -7.84 -17.91
CA ARG A 323 -8.45 -7.60 -19.27
C ARG A 323 -7.21 -6.69 -19.27
N LEU A 324 -6.38 -6.78 -18.23
CA LEU A 324 -5.28 -5.84 -18.02
C LEU A 324 -4.24 -5.95 -19.15
N LYS A 325 -3.86 -4.81 -19.70
CA LYS A 325 -2.74 -4.67 -20.65
C LYS A 325 -1.49 -4.07 -20.02
N ARG A 326 -1.61 -3.47 -18.84
CA ARG A 326 -0.52 -2.97 -18.01
C ARG A 326 -1.01 -2.77 -16.59
N PHE A 327 -0.12 -2.85 -15.62
CA PHE A 327 -0.42 -2.56 -14.22
C PHE A 327 0.82 -2.07 -13.46
N PHE A 328 0.59 -1.44 -12.31
CA PHE A 328 1.59 -1.17 -11.28
C PHE A 328 1.33 -2.11 -10.10
N LEU A 329 2.36 -2.77 -9.58
CA LEU A 329 2.23 -3.57 -8.36
C LEU A 329 2.16 -2.66 -7.13
N THR A 330 1.08 -2.79 -6.36
CA THR A 330 0.92 -2.09 -5.08
C THR A 330 1.62 -2.81 -3.92
N ASP A 331 2.26 -3.95 -4.20
CA ASP A 331 3.14 -4.72 -3.31
C ASP A 331 4.15 -3.83 -2.57
N ASP A 332 4.26 -4.00 -1.24
CA ASP A 332 5.17 -3.21 -0.39
C ASP A 332 6.66 -3.35 -0.78
N ASN A 333 7.06 -4.52 -1.29
CA ASN A 333 8.43 -4.85 -1.69
C ASN A 333 8.49 -6.12 -2.56
N PHE A 334 7.86 -6.11 -3.74
CA PHE A 334 7.84 -7.26 -4.64
C PHE A 334 9.25 -7.84 -4.89
N GLY A 335 10.24 -6.98 -5.14
CA GLY A 335 11.61 -7.42 -5.44
C GLY A 335 12.29 -8.32 -4.39
N LEU A 336 11.76 -8.42 -3.16
CA LEU A 336 12.31 -9.31 -2.15
C LEU A 336 12.12 -10.80 -2.47
N VAL A 337 11.07 -11.17 -3.24
CA VAL A 337 10.81 -12.59 -3.61
C VAL A 337 11.95 -13.22 -4.39
N PHE A 338 12.73 -12.44 -5.13
CA PHE A 338 13.91 -12.89 -5.88
C PHE A 338 14.92 -13.61 -4.98
N ARG A 339 14.99 -13.24 -3.69
CA ARG A 339 15.75 -13.99 -2.67
C ARG A 339 14.90 -15.01 -1.93
N THR A 340 13.74 -14.60 -1.42
CA THR A 340 13.05 -15.39 -0.39
C THR A 340 12.24 -16.54 -0.97
N ASN A 341 11.81 -16.44 -2.23
CA ASN A 341 10.90 -17.37 -2.90
C ASN A 341 11.22 -17.46 -4.41
N PRO A 342 12.45 -17.83 -4.81
CA PRO A 342 12.86 -17.83 -6.22
C PRO A 342 11.97 -18.73 -7.08
N ASP A 343 11.65 -19.94 -6.62
CA ASP A 343 10.82 -20.91 -7.34
C ASP A 343 9.41 -20.35 -7.63
N TYR A 344 8.83 -19.60 -6.68
CA TYR A 344 7.54 -18.94 -6.84
C TYR A 344 7.62 -17.84 -7.90
N VAL A 345 8.67 -17.00 -7.87
CA VAL A 345 8.76 -15.89 -8.82
C VAL A 345 9.14 -16.38 -10.23
N GLU A 346 9.92 -17.44 -10.35
CA GLU A 346 10.16 -18.13 -11.62
C GLU A 346 8.85 -18.71 -12.19
N ALA A 347 8.06 -19.41 -11.38
CA ALA A 347 6.76 -19.94 -11.79
C ALA A 347 5.78 -18.82 -12.20
N LEU A 348 5.75 -17.72 -11.43
CA LEU A 348 4.97 -16.53 -11.73
C LEU A 348 5.39 -15.92 -13.08
N PHE A 349 6.70 -15.72 -13.32
CA PHE A 349 7.21 -15.15 -14.56
C PHE A 349 6.90 -16.04 -15.77
N LYS A 350 7.02 -17.38 -15.62
CA LYS A 350 6.58 -18.35 -16.64
C LYS A 350 5.08 -18.24 -16.94
N ALA A 351 4.24 -18.02 -15.92
CA ALA A 351 2.79 -17.88 -16.08
C ALA A 351 2.35 -16.51 -16.65
N LEU A 352 3.11 -15.44 -16.39
CA LEU A 352 2.86 -14.09 -16.91
C LEU A 352 3.37 -13.88 -18.35
N ALA A 353 4.48 -14.53 -18.75
CA ALA A 353 5.06 -14.41 -20.08
C ALA A 353 4.09 -14.63 -21.28
N PRO A 354 3.21 -15.66 -21.29
CA PRO A 354 2.26 -15.85 -22.39
C PRO A 354 1.07 -14.87 -22.36
N LEU A 355 0.94 -14.00 -21.34
CA LEU A 355 -0.15 -13.04 -21.28
C LEU A 355 0.13 -11.84 -22.20
N PRO A 356 -0.89 -11.31 -22.92
CA PRO A 356 -0.72 -10.22 -23.87
C PRO A 356 -0.64 -8.86 -23.16
N LEU A 357 0.43 -8.67 -22.38
CA LEU A 357 0.77 -7.46 -21.62
C LEU A 357 1.66 -6.53 -22.46
N HIS A 358 1.59 -5.22 -22.17
CA HIS A 358 2.37 -4.15 -22.82
C HIS A 358 3.43 -3.56 -21.86
N GLY A 359 3.70 -4.23 -20.75
CA GLY A 359 4.57 -3.74 -19.67
C GLY A 359 3.84 -3.59 -18.33
N TRP A 360 4.43 -4.10 -17.25
CA TRP A 360 4.05 -3.80 -15.86
C TRP A 360 5.27 -3.35 -15.05
N THR A 361 5.05 -2.82 -13.84
CA THR A 361 6.12 -2.26 -13.00
C THR A 361 5.94 -2.58 -11.53
N ALA A 362 7.03 -2.62 -10.77
CA ALA A 362 7.03 -3.00 -9.36
C ALA A 362 8.14 -2.32 -8.53
N GLN A 363 7.97 -2.30 -7.21
CA GLN A 363 8.99 -1.83 -6.26
C GLN A 363 9.95 -2.94 -5.86
N ALA A 364 11.23 -2.60 -5.68
CA ALA A 364 12.28 -3.55 -5.36
C ALA A 364 13.46 -2.92 -4.61
N GLU A 365 14.28 -3.77 -3.99
CA GLU A 365 15.59 -3.42 -3.44
C GLU A 365 16.70 -3.72 -4.45
N MET A 366 17.84 -3.00 -4.38
CA MET A 366 18.98 -3.13 -5.31
C MET A 366 19.41 -4.57 -5.64
N MET A 367 19.36 -5.43 -4.62
CA MET A 367 19.78 -6.84 -4.62
C MET A 367 19.13 -7.75 -5.67
N VAL A 368 18.07 -7.31 -6.36
CA VAL A 368 17.55 -8.01 -7.54
C VAL A 368 18.62 -8.15 -8.64
N SER A 369 19.63 -7.26 -8.69
CA SER A 369 20.75 -7.38 -9.63
C SER A 369 21.67 -8.59 -9.38
N HIS A 370 21.50 -9.31 -8.28
CA HIS A 370 22.24 -10.54 -8.00
C HIS A 370 21.57 -11.81 -8.61
N TYR A 371 20.45 -11.65 -9.32
CA TYR A 371 19.63 -12.76 -9.83
C TYR A 371 19.37 -12.62 -11.35
N PRO A 372 20.41 -12.72 -12.20
CA PRO A 372 20.31 -12.46 -13.64
C PRO A 372 19.26 -13.33 -14.34
N ASP A 373 19.21 -14.63 -14.04
CA ASP A 373 18.25 -15.57 -14.65
C ASP A 373 16.78 -15.18 -14.36
N LEU A 374 16.52 -14.67 -13.14
CA LEU A 374 15.21 -14.16 -12.73
C LEU A 374 14.90 -12.82 -13.40
N LEU A 375 15.89 -11.98 -13.71
CA LEU A 375 15.70 -10.75 -14.48
C LEU A 375 15.38 -11.06 -15.96
N ASP A 376 16.04 -12.03 -16.58
CA ASP A 376 15.71 -12.50 -17.93
C ASP A 376 14.30 -13.13 -17.98
N LEU A 377 13.91 -13.87 -16.94
CA LEU A 377 12.52 -14.34 -16.79
C LEU A 377 11.54 -13.17 -16.60
N ALA A 378 11.88 -12.16 -15.80
CA ALA A 378 11.03 -11.00 -15.56
C ALA A 378 10.81 -10.15 -16.83
N HIS A 379 11.85 -9.95 -17.66
CA HIS A 379 11.72 -9.26 -18.95
C HIS A 379 10.83 -10.05 -19.92
N ARG A 380 10.98 -11.38 -19.97
CA ARG A 380 10.07 -12.28 -20.71
C ARG A 380 8.64 -12.25 -20.17
N ALA A 381 8.47 -12.01 -18.87
CA ALA A 381 7.20 -11.78 -18.19
C ALA A 381 6.64 -10.35 -18.37
N HIS A 382 7.24 -9.51 -19.21
CA HIS A 382 6.84 -8.13 -19.50
C HIS A 382 7.07 -7.11 -18.36
N LEU A 383 8.05 -7.33 -17.48
CA LEU A 383 8.47 -6.31 -16.52
C LEU A 383 9.14 -5.13 -17.26
N ASP A 384 8.49 -3.96 -17.24
CA ASP A 384 8.93 -2.76 -17.96
C ASP A 384 10.01 -1.99 -17.18
N LYS A 385 9.76 -1.80 -15.87
CA LYS A 385 10.65 -1.06 -14.95
C LYS A 385 10.55 -1.56 -13.51
N LEU A 386 11.68 -1.50 -12.81
CA LEU A 386 11.78 -1.64 -11.37
C LEU A 386 11.99 -0.26 -10.71
N PHE A 387 11.22 0.01 -9.67
CA PHE A 387 11.36 1.18 -8.80
C PHE A 387 12.27 0.78 -7.64
N ILE A 388 13.55 1.18 -7.70
CA ILE A 388 14.61 0.74 -6.78
C ILE A 388 14.76 1.74 -5.64
N GLY A 389 14.59 1.25 -4.41
CA GLY A 389 14.94 1.97 -3.19
C GLY A 389 16.45 2.14 -3.03
N PHE A 390 17.00 3.24 -3.55
CA PHE A 390 18.34 3.71 -3.20
C PHE A 390 18.31 4.51 -1.89
N GLU A 391 17.18 5.19 -1.63
CA GLU A 391 16.83 5.95 -0.45
C GLU A 391 17.72 7.19 -0.24
N SER A 392 19.02 7.05 -0.01
CA SER A 392 19.97 8.16 0.11
C SER A 392 21.34 7.83 -0.51
N VAL A 393 22.05 8.84 -1.01
CA VAL A 393 23.45 8.73 -1.48
C VAL A 393 24.46 8.94 -0.35
N ASN A 394 24.05 9.53 0.77
CA ASN A 394 24.89 9.82 1.92
C ASN A 394 25.17 8.51 2.70
N PRO A 395 26.45 8.13 2.89
CA PRO A 395 26.81 6.87 3.54
C PRO A 395 26.51 6.83 5.05
N ASP A 396 26.27 7.96 5.71
CA ASP A 396 25.96 8.01 7.15
C ASP A 396 24.55 7.45 7.44
N ASN A 397 23.58 7.73 6.57
CA ASN A 397 22.16 7.35 6.70
C ASN A 397 21.87 5.84 6.53
N ARG A 398 22.80 4.94 6.84
CA ARG A 398 22.61 3.49 6.61
C ARG A 398 21.71 2.82 7.66
N LYS A 399 21.60 3.39 8.87
CA LYS A 399 20.92 2.76 10.01
C LYS A 399 19.40 2.79 9.82
N GLU A 400 18.92 3.92 9.33
CA GLU A 400 17.52 4.29 9.11
C GLU A 400 16.86 3.40 8.04
N LEU A 401 17.66 2.88 7.10
CA LEU A 401 17.21 2.13 5.94
C LEU A 401 16.92 0.64 6.21
N GLY A 402 16.90 0.20 7.48
CA GLY A 402 16.44 -1.15 7.86
C GLY A 402 17.22 -2.30 7.19
N GLY A 403 18.51 -2.08 6.91
CA GLY A 403 19.39 -3.05 6.25
C GLY A 403 19.27 -3.14 4.73
N LYS A 404 18.55 -2.23 4.05
CA LYS A 404 18.46 -2.18 2.58
C LYS A 404 19.78 -1.82 1.89
N SER A 405 20.54 -0.85 2.43
CA SER A 405 21.68 -0.24 1.73
C SER A 405 23.04 -0.48 2.42
N LYS A 406 24.06 -0.77 1.60
CA LYS A 406 25.48 -0.70 1.98
C LYS A 406 26.12 0.66 1.64
N GLY A 407 25.32 1.66 1.26
CA GLY A 407 25.67 3.07 1.13
C GLY A 407 26.91 3.38 0.29
N LEU A 408 27.07 2.69 -0.84
CA LEU A 408 28.22 2.84 -1.74
C LEU A 408 27.71 3.18 -3.15
N ILE A 409 27.91 4.44 -3.56
CA ILE A 409 27.44 5.00 -4.83
C ILE A 409 27.96 4.21 -6.06
N SER A 410 29.13 3.58 -5.94
CA SER A 410 29.68 2.66 -6.93
C SER A 410 28.78 1.43 -7.16
N GLN A 411 28.23 0.85 -6.10
CA GLN A 411 27.26 -0.26 -6.16
C GLN A 411 25.96 0.20 -6.81
N TYR A 412 25.49 1.43 -6.51
CA TYR A 412 24.27 1.97 -7.10
C TYR A 412 24.40 2.03 -8.64
N ARG A 413 25.53 2.54 -9.15
CA ARG A 413 25.80 2.57 -10.61
C ARG A 413 25.96 1.18 -11.23
N GLN A 414 26.42 0.18 -10.48
CA GLN A 414 26.52 -1.20 -10.98
C GLN A 414 25.13 -1.85 -11.06
N THR A 415 24.35 -1.85 -9.98
CA THR A 415 22.97 -2.37 -9.94
C THR A 415 22.10 -1.80 -11.07
N ILE A 416 22.24 -0.51 -11.38
CA ILE A 416 21.51 0.10 -12.51
C ILE A 416 21.90 -0.55 -13.84
N ARG A 417 23.21 -0.70 -14.11
CA ARG A 417 23.70 -1.36 -15.34
C ARG A 417 23.24 -2.82 -15.42
N ASP A 418 23.34 -3.56 -14.33
CA ASP A 418 22.98 -4.98 -14.26
C ASP A 418 21.50 -5.18 -14.66
N ILE A 419 20.59 -4.45 -14.01
CA ILE A 419 19.14 -4.53 -14.30
C ILE A 419 18.83 -4.06 -15.73
N GLN A 420 19.50 -2.99 -16.19
CA GLN A 420 19.33 -2.47 -17.54
C GLN A 420 19.88 -3.40 -18.65
N ALA A 421 20.87 -4.25 -18.35
CA ALA A 421 21.39 -5.24 -19.30
C ALA A 421 20.34 -6.30 -19.67
N HIS A 422 19.48 -6.68 -18.73
CA HIS A 422 18.32 -7.55 -18.96
C HIS A 422 17.13 -6.84 -19.62
N GLY A 423 17.29 -5.60 -20.11
CA GLY A 423 16.24 -4.87 -20.83
C GLY A 423 15.13 -4.28 -19.94
N ILE A 424 15.36 -4.20 -18.62
CA ILE A 424 14.41 -3.65 -17.64
C ILE A 424 14.82 -2.23 -17.26
N GLY A 425 13.88 -1.29 -17.22
CA GLY A 425 14.15 0.09 -16.80
C GLY A 425 14.35 0.20 -15.27
N VAL A 426 15.14 1.17 -14.83
CA VAL A 426 15.33 1.48 -13.40
C VAL A 426 14.86 2.89 -13.09
N VAL A 427 13.86 2.99 -12.22
CA VAL A 427 13.43 4.25 -11.60
C VAL A 427 14.07 4.34 -10.22
N GLY A 428 14.87 5.37 -9.97
CA GLY A 428 15.51 5.56 -8.67
C GLY A 428 14.58 6.23 -7.67
N LEU A 429 14.36 5.62 -6.50
CA LEU A 429 13.65 6.24 -5.38
C LEU A 429 14.64 6.86 -4.41
N PHE A 430 14.43 8.13 -4.06
CA PHE A 430 15.20 8.88 -3.07
C PHE A 430 14.30 9.57 -2.04
N VAL A 431 14.80 9.64 -0.81
CA VAL A 431 14.18 10.19 0.39
C VAL A 431 15.17 11.18 0.99
N PHE A 432 14.74 12.42 1.25
CA PHE A 432 15.61 13.50 1.73
C PHE A 432 15.18 14.01 3.11
N GLY A 433 16.16 14.34 3.94
CA GLY A 433 15.99 14.94 5.26
C GLY A 433 16.32 14.03 6.45
N PHE A 434 17.02 12.91 6.20
CA PHE A 434 17.58 12.12 7.29
C PHE A 434 18.56 12.96 8.13
N ASP A 435 18.81 12.60 9.39
CA ASP A 435 19.54 13.46 10.33
C ASP A 435 21.01 13.73 9.94
N HIS A 436 21.59 12.92 9.05
CA HIS A 436 22.92 13.19 8.49
C HIS A 436 22.90 13.99 7.16
N ASP A 437 21.73 14.21 6.54
CA ASP A 437 21.58 14.98 5.29
C ASP A 437 21.87 16.48 5.48
N THR A 438 22.39 17.09 4.42
CA THR A 438 22.64 18.53 4.32
C THR A 438 22.14 19.05 2.97
N PRO A 439 22.13 20.38 2.71
CA PRO A 439 21.78 20.91 1.39
C PRO A 439 22.73 20.41 0.28
N GLN A 440 23.95 20.02 0.65
CA GLN A 440 24.92 19.39 -0.26
C GLN A 440 24.50 17.98 -0.66
N THR A 441 23.90 17.19 0.23
CA THR A 441 23.45 15.82 -0.08
C THR A 441 22.43 15.78 -1.23
N LEU A 442 21.58 16.80 -1.36
CA LEU A 442 20.65 16.93 -2.48
C LEU A 442 21.38 17.27 -3.79
N ALA A 443 22.45 18.08 -3.74
CA ALA A 443 23.31 18.36 -4.88
C ALA A 443 24.12 17.12 -5.31
N ASP A 444 24.70 16.38 -4.36
CA ASP A 444 25.40 15.11 -4.62
C ASP A 444 24.47 14.07 -5.25
N THR A 445 23.21 14.03 -4.80
CA THR A 445 22.17 13.18 -5.40
C THR A 445 21.84 13.62 -6.81
N TRP A 446 21.90 14.93 -7.12
CA TRP A 446 21.65 15.42 -8.49
C TRP A 446 22.77 14.98 -9.43
N ASP A 447 24.02 15.09 -9.01
CA ASP A 447 25.15 14.62 -9.80
C ASP A 447 25.22 13.09 -9.92
N PHE A 448 24.73 12.35 -8.91
CA PHE A 448 24.41 10.94 -9.08
C PHE A 448 23.35 10.74 -10.18
N VAL A 449 22.15 11.32 -10.05
CA VAL A 449 21.04 11.15 -11.01
C VAL A 449 21.49 11.51 -12.43
N ARG A 450 22.17 12.65 -12.61
CA ARG A 450 22.74 13.14 -13.88
C ARG A 450 23.73 12.17 -14.53
N SER A 451 24.49 11.41 -13.76
CA SER A 451 25.52 10.46 -14.24
C SER A 451 25.09 8.98 -14.21
N SER A 452 23.97 8.66 -13.56
CA SER A 452 23.53 7.29 -13.26
C SER A 452 22.90 6.52 -14.44
N ARG A 453 22.41 7.22 -15.46
CA ARG A 453 21.56 6.67 -16.56
C ARG A 453 20.24 6.03 -16.11
N LEU A 454 19.68 6.44 -14.96
CA LEU A 454 18.31 6.08 -14.56
C LEU A 454 17.26 6.45 -15.64
N ASP A 455 16.27 5.59 -15.82
CA ASP A 455 15.15 5.76 -16.77
C ASP A 455 14.18 6.88 -16.34
N SER A 456 14.09 7.11 -15.03
CA SER A 456 13.29 8.12 -14.34
C SER A 456 13.76 8.21 -12.87
N VAL A 457 13.30 9.22 -12.14
CA VAL A 457 13.61 9.41 -10.72
C VAL A 457 12.35 9.81 -9.96
N SER A 458 12.22 9.30 -8.73
CA SER A 458 11.24 9.71 -7.73
C SER A 458 11.98 10.32 -6.54
N MET A 459 11.46 11.40 -6.00
CA MET A 459 12.05 12.13 -4.89
C MET A 459 10.99 12.46 -3.85
N THR A 460 11.34 12.33 -2.58
CA THR A 460 10.38 12.51 -1.48
C THR A 460 11.05 13.22 -0.31
N VAL A 461 10.29 14.07 0.37
CA VAL A 461 10.63 14.54 1.71
C VAL A 461 10.33 13.41 2.69
N LEU A 462 11.34 13.05 3.50
CA LEU A 462 11.22 12.11 4.60
C LEU A 462 10.07 12.55 5.51
N THR A 463 8.96 11.79 5.53
CA THR A 463 7.73 12.19 6.22
C THR A 463 7.53 11.36 7.49
N PRO A 464 7.46 11.98 8.68
CA PRO A 464 7.31 11.28 9.96
C PRO A 464 5.86 10.83 10.18
N TYR A 465 5.48 9.72 9.55
CA TYR A 465 4.14 9.15 9.66
C TYR A 465 3.86 8.52 11.05
N PRO A 466 2.59 8.47 11.49
CA PRO A 466 2.19 7.76 12.70
C PRO A 466 2.70 6.32 12.80
N GLY A 467 3.02 5.88 14.01
CA GLY A 467 3.56 4.54 14.32
C GLY A 467 4.96 4.26 13.77
N THR A 468 5.69 5.29 13.29
CA THR A 468 7.08 5.13 12.82
C THR A 468 8.08 5.59 13.88
N PRO A 469 9.16 4.81 14.14
CA PRO A 469 10.24 5.20 15.06
C PRO A 469 10.86 6.57 14.77
N PHE A 470 10.91 6.98 13.49
CA PHE A 470 11.37 8.33 13.13
C PHE A 470 10.42 9.43 13.63
N ARG A 471 9.09 9.21 13.64
CA ARG A 471 8.15 10.15 14.27
C ARG A 471 8.27 10.14 15.79
N GLU A 472 8.44 8.97 16.39
CA GLU A 472 8.62 8.82 17.84
C GLU A 472 9.88 9.58 18.33
N GLN A 473 10.99 9.43 17.60
CA GLN A 473 12.22 10.21 17.80
C GLN A 473 11.96 11.73 17.72
N LEU A 474 11.35 12.21 16.63
CA LEU A 474 11.11 13.64 16.44
C LEU A 474 10.15 14.27 17.47
N ILE A 475 9.28 13.47 18.09
CA ILE A 475 8.44 13.90 19.21
C ILE A 475 9.30 14.03 20.49
N ALA A 476 10.11 13.01 20.80
CA ALA A 476 10.99 13.03 21.97
C ALA A 476 12.05 14.15 21.89
N GLU A 477 12.50 14.50 20.68
CA GLU A 477 13.45 15.60 20.42
C GLU A 477 12.77 16.97 20.25
N GLY A 478 11.44 17.06 20.29
CA GLY A 478 10.71 18.33 20.12
C GLY A 478 10.82 18.96 18.73
N ARG A 479 11.14 18.16 17.70
CA ARG A 479 11.45 18.61 16.34
C ARG A 479 10.27 18.53 15.36
N LEU A 480 9.17 17.87 15.71
CA LEU A 480 7.98 17.80 14.85
C LEU A 480 7.34 19.20 14.71
N LEU A 481 7.02 19.62 13.49
CA LEU A 481 6.29 20.88 13.26
C LEU A 481 4.79 20.64 13.43
N ASP A 482 4.10 21.60 14.05
CA ASP A 482 2.65 21.67 13.97
C ASP A 482 2.23 22.08 12.54
N ARG A 483 1.96 21.08 11.71
CA ARG A 483 1.39 21.22 10.36
C ARG A 483 0.22 20.23 10.24
N PRO A 484 -0.93 20.63 9.66
CA PRO A 484 -2.03 19.72 9.36
C PRO A 484 -1.62 18.49 8.52
N TRP A 485 -2.35 17.39 8.68
CA TRP A 485 -2.09 16.11 8.01
C TRP A 485 -2.01 16.21 6.48
N ARG A 486 -2.71 17.16 5.84
CA ARG A 486 -2.61 17.41 4.39
C ARG A 486 -1.20 17.78 3.90
N TYR A 487 -0.27 18.15 4.77
CA TYR A 487 1.15 18.38 4.45
C TYR A 487 2.02 17.13 4.59
N TYR A 488 1.50 16.01 5.10
CA TYR A 488 2.22 14.72 5.20
C TYR A 488 2.15 13.95 3.87
N ASP A 489 2.43 14.63 2.76
CA ASP A 489 2.23 14.17 1.38
C ASP A 489 3.52 13.74 0.68
N THR A 490 4.63 13.65 1.41
CA THR A 490 6.01 13.42 0.90
C THR A 490 6.56 14.52 0.00
N ALA A 491 5.89 15.68 -0.11
CA ALA A 491 6.39 16.86 -0.81
C ALA A 491 6.75 18.02 0.14
N HIS A 492 6.10 18.14 1.30
CA HIS A 492 6.36 19.22 2.28
C HIS A 492 7.20 18.75 3.49
N VAL A 493 7.92 19.67 4.13
CA VAL A 493 8.71 19.43 5.34
C VAL A 493 7.84 19.62 6.58
N THR A 494 7.71 18.60 7.44
CA THR A 494 6.82 18.62 8.62
C THR A 494 7.56 18.47 9.96
N TYR A 495 8.87 18.72 9.98
CA TYR A 495 9.75 18.65 11.15
C TYR A 495 11.01 19.51 10.90
N VAL A 496 11.79 19.78 11.94
CA VAL A 496 13.08 20.48 11.85
C VAL A 496 14.20 19.47 11.56
N PRO A 497 14.93 19.56 10.43
CA PRO A 497 16.09 18.68 10.16
C PRO A 497 17.26 18.96 11.09
N MET A 498 18.11 17.96 11.37
CA MET A 498 19.19 18.09 12.37
C MET A 498 20.36 18.97 11.89
N ARG A 499 20.67 18.97 10.58
CA ARG A 499 21.86 19.61 9.98
C ARG A 499 21.53 20.74 8.98
N MET A 500 20.28 21.19 8.91
CA MET A 500 19.85 22.30 8.05
C MET A 500 18.51 22.87 8.51
N THR A 501 18.26 24.16 8.25
CA THR A 501 16.96 24.77 8.50
C THR A 501 15.88 24.20 7.57
N VAL A 502 14.61 24.32 7.98
CA VAL A 502 13.44 23.97 7.16
C VAL A 502 13.51 24.66 5.80
N GLN A 503 13.87 25.96 5.79
CA GLN A 503 13.96 26.77 4.57
C GLN A 503 15.12 26.35 3.66
N GLU A 504 16.27 25.92 4.21
CA GLU A 504 17.36 25.38 3.41
C GLU A 504 17.00 24.04 2.78
N MET A 505 16.35 23.14 3.54
CA MET A 505 15.86 21.86 3.03
C MET A 505 14.81 22.07 1.94
N GLU A 506 13.83 22.93 2.18
CA GLU A 506 12.79 23.28 1.20
C GLU A 506 13.44 23.85 -0.07
N ARG A 507 14.30 24.88 0.03
CA ARG A 507 15.01 25.47 -1.13
C ARG A 507 15.91 24.46 -1.86
N ALA A 508 16.56 23.53 -1.17
CA ALA A 508 17.40 22.51 -1.78
C ALA A 508 16.57 21.48 -2.57
N TYR A 509 15.46 21.04 -1.99
CA TYR A 509 14.48 20.17 -2.63
C TYR A 509 13.86 20.82 -3.86
N ASP A 510 13.52 22.11 -3.78
CA ASP A 510 12.95 22.86 -4.91
C ASP A 510 13.92 23.01 -6.09
N ARG A 511 15.21 23.29 -5.82
CA ARG A 511 16.26 23.28 -6.85
C ARG A 511 16.38 21.90 -7.50
N PHE A 512 16.40 20.83 -6.69
CA PHE A 512 16.51 19.46 -7.14
C PHE A 512 15.32 19.04 -8.03
N CYS A 513 14.08 19.33 -7.61
CA CYS A 513 12.86 19.11 -8.40
C CYS A 513 12.90 19.86 -9.74
N ARG A 514 13.24 21.15 -9.73
CA ARG A 514 13.38 21.98 -10.95
C ARG A 514 14.43 21.43 -11.90
N GLN A 515 15.58 20.98 -11.40
CA GLN A 515 16.64 20.36 -12.21
C GLN A 515 16.21 19.00 -12.77
N ALA A 516 15.63 18.13 -11.95
CA ALA A 516 15.25 16.78 -12.31
C ALA A 516 14.13 16.75 -13.35
N TYR A 517 13.10 17.58 -13.22
CA TYR A 517 11.93 17.63 -14.11
C TYR A 517 11.98 18.76 -15.15
N HIS A 518 13.15 19.38 -15.35
CA HIS A 518 13.36 20.26 -16.49
C HIS A 518 13.18 19.48 -17.80
N PRO A 519 12.42 19.98 -18.81
CA PRO A 519 12.13 19.24 -20.04
C PRO A 519 13.38 18.69 -20.75
N LEU A 520 14.48 19.46 -20.80
CA LEU A 520 15.74 19.00 -21.40
C LEU A 520 16.37 17.82 -20.65
N ASN A 521 16.20 17.74 -19.33
CA ASN A 521 16.78 16.65 -18.53
C ASN A 521 15.88 15.40 -18.56
N MET A 522 14.56 15.57 -18.64
CA MET A 522 13.61 14.49 -18.97
C MET A 522 13.91 13.91 -20.36
N ALA A 523 14.15 14.76 -21.37
CA ALA A 523 14.51 14.34 -22.72
C ALA A 523 15.88 13.61 -22.74
N ARG A 524 16.90 14.13 -22.05
CA ARG A 524 18.22 13.47 -21.91
C ARG A 524 18.12 12.07 -21.29
N ARG A 525 17.36 11.89 -20.19
CA ARG A 525 17.09 10.54 -19.65
C ARG A 525 16.40 9.65 -20.67
N SER A 526 15.36 10.18 -21.32
CA SER A 526 14.58 9.44 -22.32
C SER A 526 15.42 9.01 -23.53
N LEU A 527 16.43 9.77 -23.94
CA LEU A 527 17.39 9.37 -24.99
C LEU A 527 18.27 8.18 -24.54
N TYR A 528 18.75 8.17 -23.29
CA TYR A 528 19.44 6.99 -22.73
C TYR A 528 18.52 5.78 -22.56
N THR A 529 17.20 5.98 -22.44
CA THR A 529 16.19 4.91 -22.55
C THR A 529 16.07 4.40 -23.97
N VAL A 530 15.92 5.26 -24.97
CA VAL A 530 15.80 4.88 -26.38
C VAL A 530 17.01 4.08 -26.86
N GLY A 531 18.23 4.47 -26.50
CA GLY A 531 19.47 3.77 -26.89
C GLY A 531 19.64 2.35 -26.33
N ARG A 532 18.74 1.87 -25.46
CA ARG A 532 18.75 0.50 -24.89
C ARG A 532 17.74 -0.46 -25.52
N TYR A 533 16.88 0.00 -26.44
CA TYR A 533 15.83 -0.83 -27.04
C TYR A 533 15.92 -0.87 -28.57
N SER A 534 15.45 -1.96 -29.16
CA SER A 534 15.34 -2.07 -30.61
C SER A 534 14.34 -1.05 -31.17
N LEU A 535 14.61 -0.55 -32.39
CA LEU A 535 13.83 0.52 -33.04
C LEU A 535 12.31 0.26 -33.06
N ARG A 536 11.88 -1.01 -33.11
CA ARG A 536 10.46 -1.41 -33.07
C ARG A 536 9.80 -1.19 -31.70
N ARG A 537 10.56 -1.21 -30.59
CA ARG A 537 10.07 -0.95 -29.21
C ARG A 537 10.27 0.51 -28.77
N THR A 538 11.16 1.25 -29.45
CA THR A 538 11.52 2.65 -29.15
C THR A 538 10.34 3.60 -28.89
N PRO A 539 9.29 3.69 -29.74
CA PRO A 539 8.20 4.65 -29.51
C PRO A 539 7.42 4.39 -28.21
N VAL A 540 7.17 3.12 -27.90
CA VAL A 540 6.43 2.70 -26.70
C VAL A 540 7.24 2.97 -25.44
N LYS A 541 8.54 2.65 -25.45
CA LYS A 541 9.46 2.89 -24.32
C LYS A 541 9.72 4.40 -24.11
N LEU A 542 9.84 5.18 -25.18
CA LEU A 542 9.96 6.65 -25.12
C LEU A 542 8.73 7.28 -24.44
N TRP A 543 7.53 6.95 -24.92
CA TRP A 543 6.27 7.41 -24.29
C TRP A 543 6.17 6.96 -22.82
N GLY A 544 6.62 5.73 -22.52
CA GLY A 544 6.70 5.19 -21.16
C GLY A 544 7.69 5.93 -20.25
N SER A 545 8.84 6.42 -20.73
CA SER A 545 9.77 7.25 -19.93
C SER A 545 9.19 8.63 -19.68
N VAL A 546 8.78 9.34 -20.74
CA VAL A 546 8.25 10.71 -20.65
C VAL A 546 7.00 10.77 -19.77
N ARG A 547 6.11 9.77 -19.84
CA ARG A 547 4.91 9.70 -18.99
C ARG A 547 5.24 9.55 -17.51
N THR A 548 6.26 8.78 -17.12
CA THR A 548 6.66 8.65 -15.71
C THR A 548 7.19 9.99 -15.18
N ASP A 549 8.14 10.61 -15.89
CA ASP A 549 8.71 11.90 -15.49
C ASP A 549 7.68 13.05 -15.52
N TYR A 550 6.72 13.05 -16.45
CA TYR A 550 5.64 14.05 -16.50
C TYR A 550 4.62 13.87 -15.36
N GLY A 551 4.29 12.63 -15.01
CA GLY A 551 3.46 12.33 -13.84
C GLY A 551 4.09 12.89 -12.57
N TYR A 552 5.38 12.60 -12.38
CA TYR A 552 6.18 13.17 -11.29
C TYR A 552 6.23 14.71 -11.35
N ARG A 553 6.54 15.34 -12.50
CA ARG A 553 6.53 16.82 -12.62
C ARG A 553 5.20 17.41 -12.15
N ARG A 554 4.07 16.78 -12.49
CA ARG A 554 2.75 17.21 -12.00
C ARG A 554 2.62 17.07 -10.49
N THR A 555 3.09 15.99 -9.87
CA THR A 555 3.06 15.81 -8.41
C THR A 555 3.77 16.96 -7.68
N TYR A 556 4.97 17.38 -8.12
CA TYR A 556 5.71 18.47 -7.44
C TYR A 556 5.17 19.87 -7.74
N ALA A 557 4.40 20.06 -8.81
CA ALA A 557 3.68 21.31 -9.04
C ALA A 557 2.61 21.59 -7.94
N TRP A 558 2.15 20.57 -7.21
CA TRP A 558 1.23 20.69 -6.07
C TRP A 558 1.92 21.00 -4.72
N ARG A 559 3.24 21.21 -4.69
CA ARG A 559 3.99 21.60 -3.47
C ARG A 559 3.67 23.03 -2.98
N HIS A 560 2.77 23.73 -3.67
CA HIS A 560 2.10 24.93 -3.20
C HIS A 560 0.60 24.65 -3.16
N VAL A 561 0.11 24.15 -2.02
CA VAL A 561 -1.33 23.85 -1.84
C VAL A 561 -2.15 25.14 -1.84
N GLU A 562 -1.58 26.25 -1.35
CA GLU A 562 -2.17 27.59 -1.29
C GLU A 562 -1.08 28.65 -1.63
N GLY A 563 -0.64 28.72 -2.90
CA GLY A 563 0.37 29.68 -3.37
C GLY A 563 0.77 29.50 -4.84
N GLU A 564 1.58 30.40 -5.39
CA GLU A 564 2.05 30.35 -6.80
C GLU A 564 2.95 29.12 -7.07
N SER A 565 2.94 28.60 -8.31
CA SER A 565 3.56 27.31 -8.64
C SER A 565 5.09 27.33 -8.69
N LEU A 566 5.71 26.21 -8.33
CA LEU A 566 7.16 26.02 -8.40
C LEU A 566 7.70 25.90 -9.84
N LEU A 567 6.82 25.57 -10.80
CA LEU A 567 7.06 24.89 -12.08
C LEU A 567 6.03 25.26 -13.15
#